data_AF-A0A1T1IF46-F1
#
_entry.id   AF-A0A1T1IF46-F1
#
_cell.length_a   1.000
_cell.length_b   1.000
_cell.length_c   1.000
_cell.angle_alpha   90.00
_cell.angle_beta   90.00
_cell.angle_gamma   90.00
#
_symmetry.space_group_name_H-M   'P 1'
#
loop_
_entity.id
_entity.type
_entity.pdbx_description
1 polymer ?
#
loop_
_entity_poly.entity_id
_entity_poly.type
_entity_poly.pdbx_seq_one_letter_code
_entity_poly.pdbx_strand_id
1 'polypeptide(L)'
;MSYGIRVWGPTGNLELDENSFTVRVVYSGLVSRGVPNNSGPRNTYISIPGVSPSTHSAVCLPIGAYPQDPNAQNAYAVQFEPQVVEGGVYVWFGNRSHSTAVIGLGTQRLLVMKDR
;
A
#
# COMPACT_ATOMS: atom_id res chain seq x y z
N MET A 1 -0.57 7.32 25.11
CA MET A 1 0.86 6.98 25.14
C MET A 1 1.43 7.25 23.76
N SER A 2 2.57 7.95 23.66
CA SER A 2 3.32 8.05 22.40
C SER A 2 4.11 6.75 22.24
N TYR A 3 4.01 6.10 21.08
CA TYR A 3 4.77 4.91 20.73
C TYR A 3 5.68 5.26 19.54
N GLY A 4 6.96 4.89 19.60
CA GLY A 4 7.89 5.14 18.50
C GLY A 4 9.35 4.97 18.89
N ILE A 5 10.23 5.27 17.94
CA ILE A 5 11.67 5.25 18.13
C ILE A 5 12.16 6.61 18.59
N ARG A 6 13.06 6.60 19.57
CA ARG A 6 13.81 7.78 20.00
C ARG A 6 15.29 7.48 19.92
N VAL A 7 16.07 8.43 19.43
CA VAL A 7 17.52 8.32 19.35
C VAL A 7 18.15 9.47 20.12
N TRP A 8 19.07 9.12 21.00
CA TRP A 8 19.85 10.09 21.76
C TRP A 8 21.26 10.17 21.22
N GLY A 9 21.77 11.39 21.11
CA GLY A 9 23.15 11.65 20.73
C GLY A 9 24.15 11.28 21.85
N PRO A 10 25.45 11.32 21.55
CA PRO A 10 26.51 11.02 22.53
C PRO A 10 26.57 12.01 23.71
N THR A 11 25.93 13.18 23.58
CA THR A 11 25.76 14.17 24.66
C THR A 11 24.55 13.89 25.55
N GLY A 12 23.74 12.87 25.25
CA GLY A 12 22.50 12.56 25.95
C GLY A 12 21.29 13.40 25.50
N ASN A 13 21.43 14.25 24.50
CA ASN A 13 20.33 15.01 23.92
C ASN A 13 19.46 14.13 23.02
N LEU A 14 18.15 14.40 22.97
CA LEU A 14 17.22 13.74 22.05
C LEU A 14 17.39 14.33 20.64
N GLU A 15 17.85 13.50 19.71
CA GLU A 15 18.14 13.90 18.32
C GLU A 15 17.02 13.49 17.35
N LEU A 16 16.30 12.42 17.68
CA LEU A 16 15.21 11.92 16.84
C LEU A 16 14.10 11.38 17.73
N ASP A 17 12.87 11.76 17.42
CA ASP A 17 11.66 11.34 18.11
C ASP A 17 10.51 11.05 17.14
N GLU A 18 9.33 10.79 17.70
CA GLU A 18 8.13 10.54 16.90
C GLU A 18 7.72 11.75 16.04
N ASN A 19 8.25 12.94 16.34
CA ASN A 19 8.00 14.21 15.65
C ASN A 19 8.99 14.54 14.54
N SER A 20 10.11 13.83 14.45
CA SER A 20 11.16 14.11 13.47
C SER A 20 10.80 13.70 12.03
N PHE A 21 9.80 12.82 11.82
CA PHE A 21 9.43 12.33 10.50
C PHE A 21 8.15 12.97 9.95
N THR A 22 8.16 13.38 8.68
CA THR A 22 6.97 13.91 7.99
C THR A 22 5.99 12.82 7.59
N VAL A 23 6.48 11.60 7.36
CA VAL A 23 5.69 10.46 6.87
C VAL A 23 5.99 9.24 7.72
N ARG A 24 4.95 8.46 8.07
CA ARG A 24 5.09 7.17 8.75
C ARG A 24 4.22 6.10 8.13
N VAL A 25 4.70 4.86 8.08
CA VAL A 25 3.89 3.70 7.68
C VAL A 25 2.98 3.30 8.84
N VAL A 26 1.67 3.36 8.63
CA VAL A 26 0.65 2.96 9.62
C VAL A 26 0.05 1.58 9.35
N TYR A 27 0.24 1.06 8.13
CA TYR A 27 -0.15 -0.30 7.76
C TYR A 27 0.81 -0.87 6.72
N SER A 28 1.18 -2.15 6.88
CA SER A 28 1.90 -2.93 5.89
C SER A 28 1.30 -4.33 5.81
N GLY A 29 0.80 -4.72 4.65
CA GLY A 29 0.13 -6.00 4.46
C GLY A 29 0.34 -6.55 3.05
N LEU A 30 0.34 -7.87 2.91
CA LEU A 30 0.36 -8.51 1.59
C LEU A 30 -1.07 -8.62 1.06
N VAL A 31 -1.23 -8.24 -0.20
CA VAL A 31 -2.48 -8.28 -0.94
C VAL A 31 -2.27 -9.16 -2.16
N SER A 32 -3.07 -10.20 -2.27
CA SER A 32 -3.08 -11.10 -3.41
C SER A 32 -4.49 -11.19 -3.96
N ARG A 33 -4.60 -11.41 -5.26
CA ARG A 33 -5.87 -11.76 -5.86
C ARG A 33 -6.12 -13.25 -5.59
N GLY A 34 -6.89 -13.54 -4.55
CA GLY A 34 -7.17 -14.92 -4.14
C GLY A 34 -7.89 -15.73 -5.21
N VAL A 35 -7.46 -16.98 -5.42
CA VAL A 35 -8.26 -18.03 -6.06
C VAL A 35 -9.41 -18.37 -5.08
N PRO A 36 -10.70 -18.47 -5.50
CA PRO A 36 -11.21 -18.81 -6.84
C PRO A 36 -11.62 -17.61 -7.70
N ASN A 37 -11.34 -16.38 -7.29
CA ASN A 37 -11.85 -15.17 -7.95
C ASN A 37 -11.05 -14.76 -9.20
N ASN A 38 -11.05 -15.65 -10.20
CA ASN A 38 -10.79 -15.22 -11.58
C ASN A 38 -11.98 -14.46 -12.20
N SER A 39 -13.09 -14.33 -11.48
CA SER A 39 -14.32 -13.61 -11.86
C SER A 39 -14.91 -12.70 -10.75
N GLY A 40 -14.19 -12.48 -9.64
CA GLY A 40 -14.66 -11.68 -8.50
C GLY A 40 -14.55 -10.15 -8.67
N PRO A 41 -14.89 -9.35 -7.63
CA PRO A 41 -14.76 -7.89 -7.66
C PRO A 41 -13.33 -7.46 -8.02
N ARG A 42 -13.18 -6.41 -8.85
CA ARG A 42 -11.88 -5.87 -9.28
C ARG A 42 -11.09 -5.18 -8.17
N ASN A 43 -11.58 -5.21 -6.94
CA ASN A 43 -10.93 -4.68 -5.76
C ASN A 43 -11.19 -5.55 -4.54
N THR A 44 -10.41 -5.29 -3.49
CA THR A 44 -10.68 -5.75 -2.13
C THR A 44 -10.58 -4.57 -1.17
N TYR A 45 -11.40 -4.57 -0.12
CA TYR A 45 -11.35 -3.54 0.91
C TYR A 45 -10.52 -4.02 2.10
N ILE A 46 -9.62 -3.15 2.58
CA ILE A 46 -8.79 -3.39 3.75
C ILE A 46 -9.15 -2.34 4.79
N SER A 47 -9.80 -2.79 5.87
CA SER A 47 -10.21 -1.95 6.99
C SER A 47 -8.99 -1.52 7.82
N ILE A 48 -8.77 -0.22 7.95
CA ILE A 48 -7.66 0.36 8.71
C ILE A 48 -8.21 1.56 9.50
N PRO A 49 -8.61 1.36 10.77
CA PRO A 49 -9.21 2.43 11.57
C PRO A 49 -8.34 3.68 11.65
N GLY A 50 -8.95 4.85 11.50
CA GLY A 50 -8.27 6.15 11.60
C GLY A 50 -7.57 6.62 10.31
N VAL A 51 -7.66 5.85 9.22
CA VAL A 51 -7.22 6.30 7.89
C VAL A 51 -8.24 7.27 7.30
N SER A 52 -7.74 8.34 6.66
CA SER A 52 -8.54 9.33 5.93
C SER A 52 -7.79 9.80 4.69
N PRO A 53 -8.46 10.05 3.55
CA PRO A 53 -7.83 10.59 2.35
C PRO A 53 -7.18 11.96 2.54
N SER A 54 -7.60 12.70 3.58
CA SER A 54 -7.07 14.03 3.93
C SER A 54 -5.65 14.01 4.53
N THR A 55 -5.23 12.88 5.11
CA THR A 55 -4.00 12.77 5.91
C THR A 55 -3.20 11.50 5.61
N HIS A 56 -3.67 10.66 4.70
CA HIS A 56 -3.04 9.38 4.38
C HIS A 56 -2.91 9.18 2.88
N SER A 57 -1.82 8.53 2.52
CA SER A 57 -1.52 8.06 1.18
C SER A 57 -1.25 6.55 1.22
N ALA A 58 -1.36 5.89 0.07
CA ALA A 58 -1.13 4.46 -0.02
C ALA A 58 -0.43 4.08 -1.33
N VAL A 59 0.37 3.03 -1.29
CA VAL A 59 1.06 2.46 -2.46
C VAL A 59 1.07 0.94 -2.39
N CYS A 60 0.93 0.28 -3.55
CA CYS A 60 1.13 -1.16 -3.70
C CYS A 60 2.47 -1.41 -4.36
N LEU A 61 3.31 -2.23 -3.72
CA LEU A 61 4.65 -2.58 -4.19
C LEU A 61 4.71 -4.08 -4.56
N PRO A 62 5.14 -4.44 -5.78
CA PRO A 62 5.41 -5.84 -6.11
C PRO A 62 6.44 -6.45 -5.17
N ILE A 63 6.22 -7.68 -4.69
CA ILE A 63 7.16 -8.40 -3.80
C ILE A 63 7.89 -9.55 -4.49
N GLY A 64 7.46 -9.91 -5.71
CA GLY A 64 8.09 -10.95 -6.52
C GLY A 64 9.09 -10.38 -7.51
N ALA A 65 9.86 -11.26 -8.14
CA ALA A 65 10.68 -10.89 -9.28
C ALA A 65 9.78 -10.31 -10.39
N TYR A 66 10.19 -9.17 -10.95
CA TYR A 66 9.50 -8.62 -12.10
C TYR A 66 9.63 -9.61 -13.28
N PRO A 67 8.52 -10.04 -13.89
CA PRO A 67 8.61 -11.02 -14.96
C PRO A 67 9.34 -10.42 -16.17
N GLN A 68 10.12 -11.25 -16.87
CA GLN A 68 10.62 -10.87 -18.19
C GLN A 68 9.42 -10.71 -19.13
N ASP A 69 9.13 -9.49 -19.53
CA ASP A 69 7.95 -9.14 -20.31
C ASP A 69 8.33 -8.31 -21.54
N PRO A 70 8.87 -8.96 -22.60
CA PRO A 70 9.36 -8.27 -23.78
C PRO A 70 8.28 -7.51 -24.55
N ASN A 71 7.00 -7.78 -24.30
CA ASN A 71 5.86 -7.19 -25.01
C ASN A 71 4.94 -6.34 -24.12
N ALA A 72 5.29 -6.15 -22.85
CA ALA A 72 4.47 -5.44 -21.85
C ALA A 72 3.04 -6.00 -21.69
N GLN A 73 2.86 -7.33 -21.82
CA GLN A 73 1.55 -8.00 -21.74
C GLN A 73 1.39 -8.93 -20.53
N ASN A 74 2.35 -8.96 -19.59
CA ASN A 74 2.32 -9.90 -18.48
C ASN A 74 1.47 -9.38 -17.32
N ALA A 75 0.37 -10.07 -17.00
CA ALA A 75 -0.50 -9.72 -15.89
C ALA A 75 0.19 -9.80 -14.50
N TYR A 76 1.34 -10.46 -14.36
CA TYR A 76 2.14 -10.42 -13.14
C TYR A 76 3.00 -9.16 -13.01
N ALA A 77 3.15 -8.37 -14.08
CA ALA A 77 3.80 -7.07 -14.08
C ALA A 77 2.85 -5.90 -13.76
N VAL A 78 1.53 -6.15 -13.70
CA VAL A 78 0.52 -5.11 -13.47
C VAL A 78 0.50 -4.69 -12.00
N GLN A 79 0.71 -3.40 -11.74
CA GLN A 79 0.62 -2.81 -10.41
C GLN A 79 -0.84 -2.65 -9.96
N PHE A 80 -1.10 -2.88 -8.67
CA PHE A 80 -2.41 -2.62 -8.06
C PHE A 80 -2.55 -1.12 -7.73
N GLU A 81 -3.76 -0.60 -7.85
CA GLU A 81 -4.06 0.80 -7.54
C GLU A 81 -4.75 0.89 -6.17
N PRO A 82 -4.12 1.48 -5.15
CA PRO A 82 -4.79 1.76 -3.89
C PRO A 82 -5.63 3.04 -3.98
N GLN A 83 -6.83 2.98 -3.42
CA GLN A 83 -7.70 4.13 -3.21
C GLN A 83 -7.94 4.27 -1.71
N VAL A 84 -7.35 5.31 -1.12
CA VAL A 84 -7.60 5.68 0.27
C VAL A 84 -9.03 6.20 0.40
N VAL A 85 -9.75 5.71 1.41
CA VAL A 85 -11.08 6.16 1.81
C VAL A 85 -11.12 6.31 3.33
N GLU A 86 -12.20 6.89 3.84
CA GLU A 86 -12.36 6.99 5.29
C GLU A 86 -12.44 5.59 5.92
N GLY A 87 -11.60 5.32 6.92
CA GLY A 87 -11.55 4.04 7.65
C GLY A 87 -10.81 2.89 6.94
N GLY A 88 -10.20 3.11 5.77
CA GLY A 88 -9.45 2.06 5.09
C GLY A 88 -9.00 2.36 3.67
N VAL A 89 -8.69 1.30 2.94
CA VAL A 89 -8.18 1.37 1.55
C VAL A 89 -8.87 0.31 0.69
N TYR A 90 -9.38 0.72 -0.47
CA TYR A 90 -9.69 -0.20 -1.54
C TYR A 90 -8.42 -0.47 -2.35
N VAL A 91 -8.05 -1.73 -2.52
CA VAL A 91 -6.96 -2.12 -3.42
C VAL A 91 -7.57 -2.67 -4.68
N TRP A 92 -7.46 -1.91 -5.76
CA TRP A 92 -7.89 -2.30 -7.09
C TRP A 92 -6.81 -3.12 -7.77
N PHE A 93 -7.17 -4.25 -8.35
CA PHE A 93 -6.21 -5.14 -9.01
C PHE A 93 -5.78 -4.63 -10.40
N GLY A 94 -5.94 -3.35 -10.70
CA GLY A 94 -5.63 -2.71 -11.96
C GLY A 94 -6.21 -1.29 -11.96
N ASN A 95 -6.17 -0.61 -13.11
CA ASN A 95 -6.67 0.76 -13.22
C ASN A 95 -8.17 0.83 -12.88
N ARG A 96 -8.53 1.62 -11.86
CA ARG A 96 -9.93 1.75 -11.39
C ARG A 96 -10.84 2.49 -12.37
N SER A 97 -10.28 3.38 -13.19
CA SER A 97 -11.02 4.15 -14.19
C SER A 97 -11.31 3.36 -15.46
N HIS A 98 -10.71 2.18 -15.64
CA HIS A 98 -10.91 1.32 -16.81
C HIS A 98 -11.45 -0.04 -16.37
N SER A 99 -12.77 -0.21 -16.43
CA SER A 99 -13.48 -1.41 -15.98
C SER A 99 -13.10 -2.68 -16.75
N THR A 100 -12.63 -2.56 -17.99
CA THR A 100 -12.23 -3.68 -18.87
C THR A 100 -10.72 -3.85 -18.99
N ALA A 101 -9.91 -3.03 -18.32
CA ALA A 101 -8.46 -3.14 -18.40
C ALA A 101 -7.95 -4.44 -17.77
N VAL A 102 -6.76 -4.86 -18.19
CA VAL A 102 -6.05 -6.00 -17.60
C VAL A 102 -5.93 -5.81 -16.10
N ILE A 103 -6.18 -6.89 -15.37
CA ILE A 103 -6.01 -6.96 -13.92
C ILE A 103 -4.79 -7.78 -13.59
N GLY A 104 -4.04 -7.33 -12.59
CA GLY A 104 -2.84 -8.00 -12.11
C GLY A 104 -3.12 -9.28 -11.34
N LEU A 105 -2.13 -10.16 -11.36
CA LEU A 105 -2.14 -11.47 -10.71
C LEU A 105 -1.07 -11.62 -9.62
N GLY A 106 -0.06 -10.75 -9.61
CA GLY A 106 1.04 -10.81 -8.64
C GLY A 106 0.63 -10.32 -7.26
N THR A 107 1.05 -11.03 -6.20
CA THR A 107 0.95 -10.52 -4.83
C THR A 107 1.78 -9.25 -4.67
N GLN A 108 1.22 -8.25 -3.99
CA GLN A 108 1.86 -6.95 -3.74
C GLN A 108 1.75 -6.60 -2.26
N ARG A 109 2.67 -5.79 -1.76
CA ARG A 109 2.61 -5.22 -0.41
C ARG A 109 1.91 -3.87 -0.48
N LEU A 110 0.77 -3.76 0.19
CA LEU A 110 0.14 -2.49 0.48
C LEU A 110 0.91 -1.82 1.62
N LEU A 111 1.36 -0.59 1.38
CA LEU A 111 1.80 0.34 2.42
C LEU A 111 0.78 1.47 2.51
N VAL A 112 0.31 1.76 3.72
CA VAL A 112 -0.47 2.98 4.02
C VAL A 112 0.38 3.87 4.89
N MET A 113 0.50 5.11 4.46
CA MET A 113 1.33 6.13 5.06
C MET A 113 0.44 7.23 5.60
N LYS A 114 0.84 7.80 6.73
CA LYS A 114 0.23 8.99 7.30
C LYS A 114 1.19 10.16 7.12
N ASP A 115 0.68 11.23 6.54
CA ASP A 115 1.35 12.51 6.43
C ASP A 115 1.00 13.37 7.65
N ARG A 116 1.95 14.18 8.12
CA ARG A 116 1.76 15.09 9.26
C ARG A 116 0.96 16.33 8.90
#